data_AF-A0A2H0U4I1-F1
#
_entry.id   AF-A0A2H0U4I1-F1
#
_cell.length_a   1.000
_cell.length_b   1.000
_cell.length_c   1.000
_cell.angle_alpha   90.00
_cell.angle_beta   90.00
_cell.angle_gamma   90.00
#
_symmetry.space_group_name_H-M   'P 1'
#
loop_
_entity.id
_entity.type
_entity.pdbx_description
1 polymer ?
#
loop_
_entity_poly.entity_id
_entity_poly.type
_entity_poly.pdbx_seq_one_letter_code
_entity_poly.pdbx_strand_id
1 'polypeptide(L)' 'MKYAVIKSGGKQYRVSEGDIIEIDRLPESKGKISFEDVLLFVSDGSVKIGRPYVSGEKVEASL' A
#
# COMPACT_ATOMS: atom_id res chain seq x y z
N MET A 1 -9.21 0.60 13.19
CA MET A 1 -9.19 0.99 11.77
C MET A 1 -7.92 0.48 11.14
N LYS A 2 -8.03 -0.29 10.06
CA LYS A 2 -6.91 -0.93 9.37
C LYS A 2 -6.44 -0.05 8.21
N TYR A 3 -5.17 0.31 8.19
CA TYR A 3 -4.59 1.11 7.10
C TYR A 3 -3.12 0.73 6.86
N ALA A 4 -2.62 1.05 5.68
CA ALA A 4 -1.24 0.87 5.29
C ALA A 4 -0.66 2.19 4.75
N VAL A 5 0.66 2.30 4.76
CA VAL A 5 1.39 3.30 3.98
C VAL A 5 2.20 2.57 2.92
N ILE A 6 1.89 2.82 1.66
CA ILE A 6 2.58 2.23 0.51
C ILE A 6 3.47 3.27 -0.16
N LYS A 7 4.52 2.81 -0.83
CA LYS A 7 5.33 3.64 -1.73
C LYS A 7 4.98 3.32 -3.18
N SER A 8 4.69 4.34 -3.98
CA SER A 8 4.47 4.23 -5.43
C SER A 8 4.98 5.49 -6.12
N GLY A 9 5.67 5.35 -7.26
CA GLY A 9 6.20 6.48 -8.02
C GLY A 9 7.16 7.40 -7.23
N GLY A 10 7.80 6.89 -6.17
CA GLY A 10 8.65 7.68 -5.26
C GLY A 10 7.87 8.49 -4.20
N LYS A 11 6.54 8.47 -4.21
CA LYS A 11 5.66 9.09 -3.22
C LYS A 11 5.14 8.05 -2.22
N GLN A 12 4.64 8.51 -1.07
CA GLN A 12 4.03 7.66 -0.05
C GLN A 12 2.53 7.97 0.04
N TYR A 13 1.72 6.91 0.14
CA TYR A 13 0.25 7.01 0.19
C TYR A 13 -0.27 6.24 1.38
N ARG A 14 -1.13 6.87 2.18
CA ARG A 14 -1.90 6.20 3.22
C ARG A 14 -3.18 5.64 2.62
N VAL A 15 -3.41 4.35 2.77
CA VAL A 15 -4.54 3.63 2.17
C VAL A 15 -5.23 2.74 3.18
N SER A 16 -6.53 2.62 3.04
CA SER A 16 -7.41 1.72 3.79
C SER A 16 -8.23 0.90 2.80
N GLU A 17 -8.84 -0.17 3.27
CA GLU A 17 -9.71 -0.98 2.43
C GLU A 17 -10.91 -0.14 1.92
N GLY A 18 -11.11 -0.13 0.60
CA GLY A 18 -12.15 0.67 -0.05
C GLY A 18 -11.75 2.10 -0.45
N ASP A 19 -10.54 2.55 -0.10
CA ASP A 19 -10.05 3.86 -0.53
C ASP A 19 -9.79 3.90 -2.04
N ILE A 20 -10.17 5.02 -2.67
CA ILE A 20 -9.81 5.34 -4.05
C ILE A 20 -8.71 6.41 -3.99
N ILE A 21 -7.54 6.10 -4.56
CA ILE A 21 -6.40 7.01 -4.57
C ILE A 21 -5.94 7.29 -6.00
N GLU A 22 -5.47 8.50 -6.24
CA GLU A 22 -4.80 8.88 -7.48
C GLU A 22 -3.29 8.78 -7.29
N ILE A 23 -2.63 8.04 -8.17
CA ILE A 23 -1.19 7.80 -8.15
C ILE A 23 -0.59 8.09 -9.52
N ASP A 24 0.73 8.21 -9.56
CA ASP A 24 1.45 8.36 -10.84
C ASP A 24 1.23 7.12 -11.72
N ARG A 25 1.40 7.29 -13.03
CA ARG A 25 1.12 6.27 -14.04
C ARG A 25 1.88 4.98 -13.76
N LEU A 26 1.14 3.89 -13.58
CA LEU A 26 1.70 2.56 -13.44
C LEU A 26 2.01 1.93 -14.82
N PRO A 27 3.01 1.03 -14.89
CA PRO A 27 3.31 0.28 -16.11
C PRO A 27 2.20 -0.72 -16.48
N GLU A 28 1.45 -1.21 -15.49
CA GLU A 28 0.27 -2.06 -15.71
C GLU A 28 -0.93 -1.22 -16.14
N SER A 29 -1.59 -1.66 -17.21
CA SER A 29 -2.62 -0.87 -17.90
C SER A 29 -4.05 -1.23 -17.53
N LYS A 30 -4.29 -2.41 -16.93
CA LYS A 30 -5.59 -2.92 -16.49
C LYS A 30 -5.41 -4.04 -15.46
N GLY A 31 -6.33 -4.14 -14.49
CA GLY A 31 -6.47 -5.33 -13.64
C GLY A 31 -6.11 -5.11 -12.17
N LYS A 32 -5.75 -6.21 -11.49
CA LYS A 32 -5.34 -6.20 -10.08
C LYS A 32 -3.86 -5.84 -9.98
N ILE A 33 -3.54 -4.92 -9.08
CA ILE A 33 -2.18 -4.47 -8.77
C ILE A 33 -1.85 -4.88 -7.34
N SER A 34 -0.62 -5.35 -7.13
CA SER A 34 -0.08 -5.63 -5.80
C SER A 34 1.06 -4.67 -5.49
N PHE A 35 0.93 -3.93 -4.38
CA PHE A 35 1.99 -3.10 -3.84
C PHE A 35 2.74 -3.89 -2.76
N GLU A 36 4.01 -4.21 -3.05
CA GLU A 36 4.92 -4.89 -2.12
C GLU A 36 5.72 -3.92 -1.25
N ASP A 37 5.91 -2.68 -1.72
CA ASP A 37 6.61 -1.62 -0.99
C ASP A 37 5.71 -1.00 0.10
N VAL A 38 5.34 -1.82 1.08
CA VAL A 38 4.57 -1.41 2.27
C VAL A 38 5.54 -0.89 3.33
N LEU A 39 5.42 0.37 3.72
CA LEU A 39 6.27 1.03 4.71
C LEU A 39 5.74 0.89 6.13
N LEU A 40 4.42 0.85 6.27
CA LEU A 40 3.74 0.78 7.55
C LEU A 40 2.41 0.06 7.38
N PHE A 41 2.06 -0.76 8.35
CA PHE A 41 0.77 -1.45 8.40
C PHE A 41 0.21 -1.37 9.80
N VAL A 42 -1.02 -0.89 9.92
CA VAL A 42 -1.77 -0.82 11.18
C VAL A 42 -2.99 -1.72 11.07
N SER A 43 -3.11 -2.61 12.04
CA SER A 43 -4.33 -3.37 12.29
C SER A 43 -4.76 -3.12 13.73
N ASP A 44 -6.00 -3.47 14.07
CA ASP A 44 -6.53 -3.19 15.40
C ASP A 44 -5.64 -3.79 16.51
N GLY A 45 -4.97 -2.90 17.25
CA GLY A 45 -4.04 -3.25 18.32
C GLY A 45 -2.59 -3.52 17.92
N SER A 46 -2.22 -3.46 16.62
CA SER A 46 -0.84 -3.68 16.19
C SER A 46 -0.37 -2.70 15.12
N VAL A 47 0.87 -2.23 15.25
CA VAL A 47 1.55 -1.37 14.28
C VAL A 47 2.84 -2.05 13.85
N LYS A 48 2.95 -2.36 12.56
CA LYS A 48 4.16 -2.87 11.93
C LYS A 48 4.83 -1.73 11.17
N ILE A 49 6.09 -1.46 11.49
CA ILE A 49 6.90 -0.42 10.83
C ILE A 49 8.03 -1.11 10.08
N GLY A 50 8.10 -0.86 8.77
CA GLY A 50 9.12 -1.41 7.88
C GLY A 50 10.49 -0.75 8.09
N ARG A 51 11.54 -1.55 7.94
CA ARG A 51 12.94 -1.07 7.90
C ARG A 51 13.73 -1.89 6.85
N PRO A 52 13.65 -1.56 5.55
CA PRO A 52 12.94 -0.43 4.93
C PRO A 52 11.44 -0.68 4.66
N TYR A 53 11.02 -1.93 4.51
CA TYR A 53 9.64 -2.33 4.22
C TYR A 53 9.12 -3.35 5.24
N VAL A 54 7.80 -3.50 5.34
CA VAL A 54 7.16 -4.51 6.17
C VAL A 54 7.18 -5.85 5.41
N SER A 55 7.92 -6.83 5.93
CA SER A 55 8.01 -8.14 5.30
C SER A 55 6.70 -8.91 5.38
N GLY A 56 6.28 -9.51 4.26
CA GLY A 56 5.13 -10.41 4.19
C GLY A 56 3.75 -9.74 4.15
N GLU A 57 3.69 -8.41 4.15
CA GLU A 57 2.47 -7.65 3.93
C GLU A 57 2.40 -7.17 2.47
N LYS A 58 1.21 -7.26 1.87
CA LYS A 58 0.94 -6.74 0.53
C LYS A 58 -0.37 -5.97 0.52
N VAL A 59 -0.44 -4.94 -0.30
CA VAL A 59 -1.69 -4.18 -0.54
C VAL A 59 -2.15 -4.48 -1.96
N GLU A 60 -3.35 -5.02 -2.10
CA GLU A 60 -3.96 -5.27 -3.40
C GLU A 60 -4.96 -4.17 -3.74
N ALA A 61 -4.93 -3.72 -4.99
CA ALA A 61 -5.86 -2.74 -5.54
C ALA A 61 -6.33 -3.17 -6.94
N SER A 62 -7.43 -2.58 -7.41
CA SER A 62 -7.91 -2.73 -8.79
C SER A 62 -7.80 -1.39 -9.52
N LEU A 63 -7.25 -1.41 -10.73
CA LEU A 63 -7.19 -0.26 -11.63
C LEU A 63 -8.52 -0.07 -12.38
#